data_AF-A0A432U5I9-F1
#
_entry.id   AF-A0A432U5I9-F1
#
_cell.length_a   1.000
_cell.length_b   1.000
_cell.length_c   1.000
_cell.angle_alpha   90.00
_cell.angle_beta   90.00
_cell.angle_gamma   90.00
#
_symmetry.space_group_name_H-M   'P 1'
#
loop_
_entity.id
_entity.type
_entity.pdbx_description
1 polymer ?
#
loop_
_entity_poly.entity_id
_entity_poly.type
_entity_poly.pdbx_seq_one_letter_code
_entity_poly.pdbx_strand_id
1 'polypeptide(L)'
;MNTPYEHGFMLSLLVLAIGGLLWLFTPFIPALFLALLIAIATFKQYNKFQQKLSDSNAALLTTLLVTVVLILPLGYILLISGLEISALIQTINTDFDAKQSNQILYQTVSGLPLSDSLKVTLNAALSSNMEGFLINIKDFSVVILKSIVSLSSYFIFFLIVTVFSLYYFYIDGKDTVKRLKDLSPLENHLNDILFNQFSNLSITLVGSVFIIALLQGAVFSIGVM
;
A
#
# COMPACT_ATOMS: atom_id res chain seq x y z
N MET A 1 20.21 -24.23 -45.73
CA MET A 1 20.21 -25.00 -44.46
C MET A 1 19.25 -24.30 -43.52
N ASN A 2 18.00 -24.77 -43.43
CA ASN A 2 17.08 -24.30 -42.40
C ASN A 2 17.50 -24.99 -41.11
N THR A 3 18.04 -24.25 -40.16
CA THR A 3 18.39 -24.72 -38.81
C THR A 3 17.13 -24.56 -37.95
N PRO A 4 16.29 -25.61 -37.77
CA PRO A 4 15.03 -25.51 -37.00
C PRO A 4 15.25 -25.07 -35.54
N TYR A 5 16.49 -25.16 -35.05
CA TYR A 5 16.90 -24.75 -33.70
C TYR A 5 17.00 -23.23 -33.50
N GLU A 6 17.21 -22.42 -34.56
CA GLU A 6 17.32 -20.96 -34.41
C GLU A 6 15.98 -20.31 -34.06
N HIS A 7 14.90 -20.78 -34.68
CA HIS A 7 13.54 -20.31 -34.36
C HIS A 7 13.10 -20.74 -32.96
N GLY A 8 13.41 -21.97 -32.54
CA GLY A 8 13.12 -22.44 -31.18
C GLY A 8 13.90 -21.67 -30.12
N PHE A 9 15.18 -21.37 -30.39
CA PHE A 9 16.01 -20.56 -29.51
C PHE A 9 15.52 -19.11 -29.41
N MET A 10 15.22 -18.47 -30.54
CA MET A 10 14.64 -17.10 -30.53
C MET A 10 13.29 -17.05 -29.82
N LEU A 11 12.41 -18.02 -30.04
CA LEU A 11 11.11 -18.07 -29.36
C LEU A 11 11.29 -18.23 -27.84
N SER A 12 12.21 -19.10 -27.42
CA SER A 12 12.54 -19.27 -26.00
C SER A 12 13.07 -17.97 -25.39
N LEU A 13 13.97 -17.27 -26.09
CA LEU A 13 14.53 -16.01 -25.65
C LEU A 13 13.48 -14.89 -25.60
N LEU A 14 12.54 -14.88 -26.56
CA LEU A 14 11.39 -13.97 -26.56
C LEU A 14 10.47 -14.22 -25.36
N VAL A 15 10.12 -15.48 -25.09
CA VAL A 15 9.28 -15.84 -23.93
C VAL A 15 9.98 -15.49 -22.62
N LEU A 16 11.29 -15.72 -22.51
CA LEU A 16 12.09 -15.30 -21.37
C LEU A 16 12.15 -13.77 -21.23
N ALA A 17 12.29 -13.04 -22.33
CA ALA A 17 12.29 -11.58 -22.31
C ALA A 17 10.94 -11.01 -21.88
N ILE A 18 9.82 -11.56 -22.41
CA ILE A 18 8.46 -11.18 -22.00
C ILE A 18 8.24 -11.53 -20.53
N GLY A 19 8.62 -12.74 -20.10
CA GLY A 19 8.50 -13.18 -18.70
C GLY A 19 9.33 -12.30 -17.75
N GLY A 20 10.57 -11.98 -18.13
CA GLY A 20 11.44 -11.07 -17.38
C GLY A 20 10.88 -9.66 -17.31
N LEU A 21 10.27 -9.16 -18.40
CA LEU A 21 9.59 -7.86 -18.43
C LEU A 21 8.39 -7.84 -17.48
N LEU A 22 7.52 -8.86 -17.53
CA LEU A 22 6.37 -8.97 -16.63
C LEU A 22 6.81 -9.04 -15.16
N TRP A 23 7.87 -9.78 -14.86
CA TRP A 23 8.44 -9.85 -13.52
C TRP A 23 9.00 -8.50 -13.07
N LEU A 24 9.68 -7.77 -13.96
CA LEU A 24 10.18 -6.42 -13.69
C LEU A 24 9.07 -5.40 -13.43
N PHE A 25 7.92 -5.53 -14.12
CA PHE A 25 6.77 -4.65 -13.94
C PHE A 25 5.91 -4.99 -12.72
N THR A 26 6.06 -6.19 -12.13
CA THR A 26 5.29 -6.65 -10.97
C THR A 26 5.18 -5.62 -9.83
N PRO A 27 6.27 -4.97 -9.36
CA PRO A 27 6.17 -3.97 -8.29
C PRO A 27 5.37 -2.71 -8.65
N PHE A 28 5.14 -2.44 -9.94
CA PHE A 28 4.39 -1.28 -10.43
C PHE A 28 2.89 -1.56 -10.60
N ILE A 29 2.51 -2.84 -10.76
CA ILE A 29 1.12 -3.24 -11.03
C ILE A 29 0.14 -2.66 -10.00
N PRO A 30 0.41 -2.66 -8.68
CA PRO A 30 -0.52 -2.07 -7.70
C PRO A 30 -0.74 -0.57 -7.92
N ALA A 31 0.31 0.18 -8.25
CA ALA A 31 0.23 1.62 -8.49
C ALA A 31 -0.54 1.92 -9.79
N LEU A 32 -0.26 1.16 -10.86
CA LEU A 32 -0.98 1.24 -12.12
C LEU A 32 -2.46 0.90 -11.93
N PHE A 33 -2.77 -0.14 -11.16
CA PHE A 33 -4.14 -0.56 -10.93
C PHE A 33 -4.91 0.48 -10.10
N LEU A 34 -4.32 1.02 -9.04
CA LEU A 34 -4.91 2.11 -8.27
C LEU A 34 -5.18 3.33 -9.16
N ALA A 35 -4.18 3.76 -9.93
CA ALA A 35 -4.32 4.87 -10.87
C ALA A 35 -5.44 4.61 -11.88
N LEU A 36 -5.55 3.39 -12.41
CA LEU A 36 -6.60 3.01 -13.35
C LEU A 36 -8.00 3.11 -12.72
N LEU A 37 -8.19 2.54 -11.52
CA LEU A 37 -9.47 2.60 -10.81
C LEU A 37 -9.89 4.04 -10.55
N ILE A 38 -8.97 4.87 -10.06
CA ILE A 38 -9.21 6.28 -9.80
C ILE A 38 -9.52 7.01 -11.12
N ALA A 39 -8.74 6.77 -12.18
CA ALA A 39 -8.94 7.38 -13.50
C ALA A 39 -10.35 7.11 -14.01
N ILE A 40 -10.80 5.86 -13.97
CA ILE A 40 -12.15 5.44 -14.39
C ILE A 40 -13.21 6.11 -13.52
N ALA A 41 -13.06 6.07 -12.20
CA ALA A 41 -14.03 6.63 -11.25
C ALA A 41 -14.22 8.15 -11.43
N THR A 42 -13.14 8.84 -11.81
CA THR A 42 -13.11 10.31 -11.95
C THR A 42 -13.14 10.78 -13.41
N PHE A 43 -13.24 9.86 -14.37
CA PHE A 43 -13.19 10.16 -15.81
C PHE A 43 -14.30 11.13 -16.25
N LYS A 44 -15.47 11.04 -15.61
CA LYS A 44 -16.57 11.98 -15.84
C LYS A 44 -16.18 13.43 -15.52
N GLN A 45 -15.36 13.64 -14.49
CA GLN A 45 -14.87 14.96 -14.11
C GLN A 45 -13.82 15.47 -15.10
N TYR A 46 -12.92 14.60 -15.54
CA TYR A 46 -11.97 14.90 -16.62
C TYR A 46 -12.69 15.37 -17.90
N ASN A 47 -13.71 14.63 -18.37
CA ASN A 47 -14.47 15.00 -19.56
C ASN A 47 -15.15 16.37 -19.45
N LYS A 48 -15.60 16.79 -18.25
CA LYS A 48 -16.16 18.14 -18.05
C LYS A 48 -15.10 19.23 -18.20
N PHE A 49 -13.87 18.98 -17.76
CA PHE A 49 -12.77 19.92 -17.93
C PHE A 49 -12.24 19.93 -19.37
N GLN A 50 -12.25 18.78 -20.06
CA GLN A 50 -11.90 18.66 -21.48
C GLN A 50 -12.80 19.51 -22.38
N GLN A 51 -14.05 19.78 -22.00
CA GLN A 51 -14.94 20.67 -22.76
C GLN A 51 -14.51 22.15 -22.73
N LYS A 52 -13.68 22.56 -21.76
CA LYS A 52 -13.27 23.96 -21.56
C LYS A 52 -11.77 24.20 -21.75
N LEU A 53 -10.96 23.15 -21.70
CA LEU A 53 -9.50 23.20 -21.72
C LEU A 53 -8.98 22.24 -22.79
N SER A 54 -7.70 22.37 -23.17
CA SER A 54 -7.02 21.34 -23.97
C SER A 54 -6.90 20.03 -23.19
N ASP A 55 -6.79 18.91 -23.90
CA ASP A 55 -6.70 17.56 -23.33
C ASP A 55 -5.63 17.47 -22.23
N SER A 56 -4.41 17.96 -22.52
CA SER A 56 -3.30 17.97 -21.57
C SER A 56 -3.58 18.81 -20.32
N ASN A 57 -4.21 19.98 -20.46
CA ASN A 57 -4.51 20.86 -19.34
C ASN A 57 -5.66 20.32 -18.49
N ALA A 58 -6.68 19.74 -19.11
CA ALA A 58 -7.77 19.06 -18.42
C ALA A 58 -7.26 17.85 -17.62
N ALA A 59 -6.36 17.05 -18.20
CA ALA A 59 -5.74 15.90 -17.54
C ALA A 59 -4.88 16.34 -16.36
N LEU A 60 -4.05 17.37 -16.54
CA LEU A 60 -3.20 17.92 -15.48
C LEU A 60 -4.05 18.45 -14.32
N LEU A 61 -5.09 19.24 -14.63
CA LEU A 61 -5.99 19.80 -13.61
C LEU A 61 -6.74 18.69 -12.85
N THR A 62 -7.25 17.69 -13.55
CA THR A 62 -7.95 16.57 -12.90
C THR A 62 -7.01 15.75 -12.03
N THR A 63 -5.81 15.44 -12.55
CA THR A 63 -4.77 14.73 -11.80
C THR A 63 -4.37 15.50 -10.55
N LEU A 64 -4.17 16.81 -10.66
CA LEU A 64 -3.81 17.66 -9.52
C LEU A 64 -4.92 17.68 -8.47
N LEU A 65 -6.18 17.84 -8.90
CA LEU A 65 -7.33 17.83 -8.00
C LEU A 65 -7.42 16.50 -7.24
N VAL A 66 -7.38 15.38 -7.96
CA VAL A 66 -7.43 14.04 -7.35
C VAL A 66 -6.22 13.80 -6.44
N THR A 67 -5.04 14.29 -6.83
CA THR A 67 -3.85 14.17 -6.01
C THR A 67 -3.99 14.92 -4.70
N VAL A 68 -4.49 16.15 -4.72
CA VAL A 68 -4.67 16.98 -3.53
C VAL A 68 -5.82 16.52 -2.64
N VAL A 69 -6.93 16.07 -3.23
CA VAL A 69 -8.15 15.70 -2.48
C VAL A 69 -8.09 14.27 -1.94
N LEU A 70 -7.41 13.36 -2.63
CA LEU A 70 -7.45 11.93 -2.32
C LEU A 70 -6.06 11.34 -2.05
N ILE A 71 -5.12 11.48 -2.98
CA ILE A 71 -3.83 10.77 -2.89
C ILE A 71 -2.96 11.32 -1.76
N LEU A 72 -2.82 12.64 -1.65
CA LEU A 72 -2.01 13.30 -0.64
C LEU A 72 -2.56 13.12 0.78
N PRO A 73 -3.86 13.32 1.06
CA PRO A 73 -4.40 13.12 2.40
C PRO A 73 -4.25 11.66 2.87
N LEU A 74 -4.59 10.70 2.00
CA LEU A 74 -4.44 9.29 2.32
C LEU A 74 -2.96 8.92 2.51
N GLY A 75 -2.09 9.43 1.64
CA GLY A 75 -0.67 9.15 1.73
C GLY A 75 0.01 9.79 2.94
N TYR A 76 -0.43 10.98 3.33
CA TYR A 76 0.02 11.64 4.55
C TYR A 76 -0.36 10.83 5.79
N ILE A 77 -1.62 10.38 5.89
CA ILE A 77 -2.09 9.55 7.01
C ILE A 77 -1.26 8.27 7.10
N LEU A 78 -1.10 7.55 5.98
CA LEU A 78 -0.30 6.32 5.93
C LEU A 78 1.16 6.54 6.35
N LEU A 79 1.77 7.62 5.89
CA LEU A 79 3.17 7.95 6.18
C LEU A 79 3.35 8.31 7.66
N ILE A 80 2.51 9.20 8.19
CA ILE A 80 2.56 9.61 9.60
C ILE A 80 2.29 8.43 10.53
N SER A 81 1.26 7.62 10.25
CA SER A 81 1.01 6.41 11.05
C SER A 81 2.21 5.46 11.05
N GLY A 82 2.90 5.31 9.91
CA GLY A 82 4.15 4.56 9.87
C GLY A 82 5.24 5.17 10.76
N LEU A 83 5.47 6.48 10.65
CA LEU A 83 6.48 7.17 11.47
C LEU A 83 6.16 7.11 12.97
N GLU A 84 4.90 7.28 13.37
CA GLU A 84 4.46 7.20 14.77
C GLU A 84 4.65 5.80 15.35
N ILE A 85 4.26 4.76 14.60
CA ILE A 85 4.53 3.37 14.99
C ILE A 85 6.04 3.15 15.13
N SER A 86 6.83 3.74 14.24
CA SER A 86 8.29 3.65 14.32
C SER A 86 8.84 4.34 15.57
N ALA A 87 8.35 5.54 15.90
CA ALA A 87 8.76 6.25 17.11
C ALA A 87 8.38 5.46 18.39
N LEU A 88 7.16 4.92 18.45
CA LEU A 88 6.70 4.07 19.56
C LEU A 88 7.60 2.85 19.73
N ILE A 89 7.97 2.20 18.62
CA ILE A 89 8.85 1.04 18.65
C ILE A 89 10.28 1.42 19.03
N GLN A 90 10.75 2.60 18.63
CA GLN A 90 12.04 3.12 19.06
C GLN A 90 12.05 3.36 20.59
N THR A 91 11.01 3.97 21.15
CA THR A 91 10.82 4.11 22.61
C THR A 91 10.85 2.75 23.30
N ILE A 92 10.15 1.75 22.77
CA ILE A 92 10.22 0.37 23.30
C ILE A 92 11.65 -0.17 23.21
N ASN A 93 12.42 0.12 22.16
CA ASN A 93 13.80 -0.39 22.04
C ASN A 93 14.80 0.30 22.99
N THR A 94 14.68 1.62 23.21
CA THR A 94 15.62 2.39 24.05
C THR A 94 15.23 2.46 25.52
N ASP A 95 13.95 2.62 25.86
CA ASP A 95 13.50 2.85 27.24
C ASP A 95 13.13 1.55 27.98
N PHE A 96 12.84 0.44 27.28
CA PHE A 96 12.82 -0.87 27.93
C PHE A 96 14.25 -1.38 28.11
N ASP A 97 14.87 -0.96 29.20
CA ASP A 97 16.07 -1.61 29.73
C ASP A 97 15.66 -2.77 30.66
N ALA A 98 16.33 -3.91 30.55
CA ALA A 98 16.02 -5.11 31.34
C ALA A 98 16.04 -4.83 32.86
N LYS A 99 16.80 -3.81 33.28
CA LYS A 99 16.91 -3.35 34.67
C LYS A 99 15.63 -2.68 35.19
N GLN A 100 14.95 -1.86 34.39
CA GLN A 100 13.74 -1.15 34.80
C GLN A 100 12.52 -2.09 34.81
N SER A 101 12.46 -3.03 33.85
CA SER A 101 11.46 -4.11 33.83
C SER A 101 11.59 -5.03 35.05
N ASN A 102 12.81 -5.40 35.43
CA ASN A 102 13.06 -6.21 36.63
C ASN A 102 12.68 -5.49 37.93
N GLN A 103 12.82 -4.16 38.02
CA GLN A 103 12.35 -3.40 39.19
C GLN A 103 10.82 -3.38 39.31
N ILE A 104 10.10 -3.20 38.21
CA ILE A 104 8.63 -3.21 38.19
C ILE A 104 8.09 -4.60 38.54
N LEU A 105 8.72 -5.66 38.00
CA LEU A 105 8.41 -7.03 38.37
C LEU A 105 8.68 -7.32 39.85
N TYR A 106 9.84 -6.90 40.36
CA TYR A 106 10.19 -7.08 41.76
C TYR A 106 9.17 -6.41 42.69
N GLN A 107 8.75 -5.18 42.38
CA GLN A 107 7.73 -4.43 43.13
C GLN A 107 6.35 -5.10 43.06
N THR A 108 5.97 -5.63 41.89
CA THR A 108 4.70 -6.33 41.70
C THR A 108 4.66 -7.67 42.45
N VAL A 109 5.75 -8.43 42.41
CA VAL A 109 5.86 -9.74 43.09
C VAL A 109 5.99 -9.58 44.60
N SER A 110 6.64 -8.52 45.08
CA SER A 110 6.76 -8.24 46.51
C SER A 110 5.44 -7.80 47.15
N GLY A 111 4.51 -7.21 46.38
CA GLY A 111 3.14 -6.88 46.79
C GLY A 111 2.17 -8.07 46.87
N LEU A 112 2.56 -9.26 46.41
CA LEU A 112 1.71 -10.46 46.49
C LEU A 112 1.75 -11.08 47.90
N PRO A 113 0.62 -11.61 48.42
CA PRO A 113 0.56 -12.31 49.71
C PRO A 113 1.10 -13.74 49.60
N LEU A 114 2.38 -13.87 49.21
CA LEU A 114 3.10 -15.14 49.07
C LEU A 114 4.22 -15.25 50.11
N SER A 115 4.69 -16.46 50.38
CA SER A 115 5.87 -16.69 51.23
C SER A 115 7.16 -16.19 50.57
N ASP A 116 8.14 -15.76 51.36
CA ASP A 116 9.37 -15.13 50.86
C ASP A 116 10.18 -16.05 49.93
N SER A 117 10.18 -17.37 50.20
CA SER A 117 10.84 -18.36 49.35
C SER A 117 10.17 -18.52 47.98
N LEU A 118 8.83 -18.41 47.93
CA LEU A 118 8.08 -18.42 46.67
C LEU A 118 8.29 -17.13 45.89
N LYS A 119 8.33 -15.96 46.55
CA LYS A 119 8.62 -14.68 45.90
C LYS A 119 9.99 -14.65 45.22
N VAL A 120 11.01 -15.17 45.90
CA VAL A 120 12.39 -15.24 45.35
C VAL A 120 12.45 -16.19 44.15
N THR A 121 11.82 -17.35 44.24
CA THR A 121 11.79 -18.35 43.15
C THR A 121 11.01 -17.83 41.94
N LEU A 122 9.86 -17.18 42.17
CA LEU A 122 9.01 -16.60 41.14
C LEU A 122 9.72 -15.45 40.43
N ASN A 123 10.38 -14.55 41.18
CA ASN A 123 11.19 -13.47 40.62
C ASN A 123 12.33 -14.01 39.76
N ALA A 124 13.10 -15.00 40.25
CA ALA A 124 14.20 -15.58 39.48
C ALA A 124 13.73 -16.23 38.17
N ALA A 125 12.61 -16.96 38.21
CA ALA A 125 12.00 -17.55 37.02
C ALA A 125 11.47 -16.49 36.04
N LEU A 126 10.81 -15.45 36.53
CA LEU A 126 10.28 -14.37 35.70
C LEU A 126 11.41 -13.53 35.07
N SER A 127 12.43 -13.15 35.84
CA SER A 127 13.60 -12.41 35.33
C SER A 127 14.36 -13.17 34.25
N SER A 128 14.58 -14.48 34.44
CA SER A 128 15.25 -15.33 33.45
C SER A 128 14.46 -15.46 32.14
N ASN A 129 13.13 -15.53 32.21
CA ASN A 129 12.28 -15.58 31.01
C ASN A 129 12.05 -14.19 30.39
N MET A 130 12.12 -13.12 31.20
CA MET A 130 11.96 -11.75 30.75
C MET A 130 13.14 -11.25 29.92
N GLU A 131 14.38 -11.63 30.25
CA GLU A 131 15.52 -11.26 29.41
C GLU A 131 15.39 -11.83 27.99
N GLY A 132 15.00 -13.11 27.85
CA GLY A 132 14.73 -13.73 26.55
C GLY A 132 13.53 -13.12 25.82
N PHE A 133 12.47 -12.76 26.55
CA PHE A 133 11.28 -12.11 25.99
C PHE A 133 11.57 -10.67 25.52
N LEU A 134 12.37 -9.91 26.28
CA LEU A 134 12.77 -8.54 25.93
C LEU A 134 13.70 -8.51 24.72
N ILE A 135 14.61 -9.47 24.60
CA ILE A 135 15.47 -9.61 23.41
C ILE A 135 14.62 -9.94 22.18
N ASN A 136 13.67 -10.87 22.28
CA ASN A 136 12.74 -11.19 21.19
C ASN A 136 11.84 -10.01 20.79
N ILE A 137 11.37 -9.21 21.76
CA ILE A 137 10.64 -7.97 21.48
C ILE A 137 11.53 -6.97 20.77
N LYS A 138 12.78 -6.78 21.21
CA LYS A 138 13.71 -5.84 20.57
C LYS A 138 14.04 -6.24 19.13
N ASP A 139 14.28 -7.51 18.88
CA ASP A 139 14.54 -8.01 17.52
C ASP A 139 13.31 -7.86 16.61
N PHE A 140 12.12 -8.21 17.11
CA PHE A 140 10.86 -8.00 16.40
C PHE A 140 10.60 -6.51 16.12
N SER A 141 10.86 -5.66 17.09
CA SER A 141 10.80 -4.20 16.98
C SER A 141 11.77 -3.66 15.92
N VAL A 142 13.03 -4.11 15.89
CA VAL A 142 14.00 -3.71 14.86
C VAL A 142 13.58 -4.17 13.47
N VAL A 143 12.99 -5.36 13.34
CA VAL A 143 12.42 -5.86 12.07
C VAL A 143 11.25 -4.99 11.61
N ILE A 144 10.35 -4.59 12.52
CA ILE A 144 9.24 -3.69 12.18
C ILE A 144 9.76 -2.30 11.81
N LEU A 145 10.71 -1.74 12.56
CA LEU A 145 11.32 -0.43 12.24
C LEU A 145 11.96 -0.42 10.85
N LYS A 146 12.78 -1.43 10.54
CA LYS A 146 13.35 -1.58 9.20
C LYS A 146 12.26 -1.74 8.14
N SER A 147 11.21 -2.50 8.45
CA SER A 147 10.07 -2.67 7.54
C SER A 147 9.41 -1.32 7.26
N ILE A 148 9.09 -0.51 8.26
CA ILE A 148 8.44 0.79 8.09
C ILE A 148 9.33 1.82 7.40
N VAL A 149 10.61 1.90 7.78
CA VAL A 149 11.56 2.81 7.12
C VAL A 149 11.76 2.42 5.65
N SER A 150 11.89 1.12 5.34
CA SER A 150 11.93 0.67 3.94
C SER A 150 10.60 0.92 3.21
N LEU A 151 9.47 0.78 3.91
CA LEU A 151 8.14 1.05 3.38
C LEU A 151 8.01 2.49 2.89
N SER A 152 8.68 3.46 3.53
CA SER A 152 8.62 4.87 3.14
C SER A 152 9.11 5.13 1.71
N SER A 153 10.22 4.49 1.28
CA SER A 153 10.77 4.70 -0.07
C SER A 153 9.92 4.02 -1.14
N TYR A 154 9.49 2.77 -0.90
CA TYR A 154 8.56 2.08 -1.79
C TYR A 154 7.20 2.80 -1.89
N PHE A 155 6.74 3.37 -0.78
CA PHE A 155 5.48 4.12 -0.72
C PHE A 155 5.55 5.43 -1.51
N ILE A 156 6.62 6.22 -1.35
CA ILE A 156 6.83 7.44 -2.14
C ILE A 156 6.89 7.10 -3.63
N PHE A 157 7.62 6.05 -3.99
CA PHE A 157 7.69 5.59 -5.37
C PHE A 157 6.33 5.15 -5.91
N PHE A 158 5.57 4.38 -5.12
CA PHE A 158 4.20 3.99 -5.43
C PHE A 158 3.30 5.20 -5.70
N LEU A 159 3.39 6.25 -4.87
CA LEU A 159 2.62 7.48 -5.07
C LEU A 159 3.01 8.20 -6.36
N ILE A 160 4.32 8.34 -6.63
CA ILE A 160 4.81 8.97 -7.86
C ILE A 160 4.30 8.23 -9.09
N VAL A 161 4.45 6.89 -9.12
CA VAL A 161 3.96 6.05 -10.22
C VAL A 161 2.45 6.17 -10.36
N THR A 162 1.70 6.19 -9.26
CA THR A 162 0.24 6.34 -9.27
C THR A 162 -0.16 7.68 -9.91
N VAL A 163 0.43 8.80 -9.46
CA VAL A 163 0.12 10.14 -9.97
C VAL A 163 0.50 10.28 -11.45
N PHE A 164 1.68 9.78 -11.83
CA PHE A 164 2.15 9.81 -13.21
C PHE A 164 1.22 8.98 -14.11
N SER A 165 0.88 7.76 -13.69
CA SER A 165 0.03 6.87 -14.48
C SER A 165 -1.40 7.40 -14.58
N LEU A 166 -1.91 8.03 -13.52
CA LEU A 166 -3.21 8.67 -13.51
C LEU A 166 -3.31 9.76 -14.60
N TYR A 167 -2.27 10.59 -14.72
CA TYR A 167 -2.19 11.60 -15.78
C TYR A 167 -2.27 11.00 -17.18
N TYR A 168 -1.45 9.99 -17.48
CA TYR A 168 -1.45 9.33 -18.79
C TYR A 168 -2.76 8.55 -19.05
N PHE A 169 -3.40 7.98 -18.04
CA PHE A 169 -4.71 7.35 -18.21
C PHE A 169 -5.82 8.35 -18.58
N TYR A 170 -5.73 9.62 -18.17
CA TYR A 170 -6.70 10.61 -18.66
C TYR A 170 -6.46 10.99 -20.12
N ILE A 171 -5.19 11.19 -20.51
CA ILE A 171 -4.83 11.58 -21.88
C ILE A 171 -5.10 10.43 -22.86
N ASP A 172 -4.46 9.28 -22.62
CA ASP A 172 -4.43 8.16 -23.55
C ASP A 172 -5.52 7.12 -23.26
N GLY A 173 -6.38 7.33 -22.26
CA GLY A 173 -7.33 6.31 -21.81
C GLY A 173 -8.29 5.83 -22.90
N LYS A 174 -8.82 6.76 -23.71
CA LYS A 174 -9.75 6.42 -24.81
C LYS A 174 -9.07 5.56 -25.87
N ASP A 175 -7.85 5.94 -26.27
CA ASP A 175 -7.07 5.22 -27.27
C ASP A 175 -6.56 3.88 -26.74
N THR A 176 -6.19 3.81 -25.46
CA THR A 176 -5.76 2.58 -24.78
C THR A 176 -6.89 1.57 -24.75
N VAL A 177 -8.11 1.98 -24.37
CA VAL A 177 -9.29 1.10 -24.38
C VAL A 177 -9.59 0.64 -25.80
N LYS A 178 -9.52 1.53 -26.80
CA LYS A 178 -9.75 1.15 -28.20
C LYS A 178 -8.74 0.09 -28.67
N ARG A 179 -7.45 0.30 -28.43
CA ARG A 179 -6.39 -0.68 -28.77
C ARG A 179 -6.58 -2.00 -28.05
N LEU A 180 -7.02 -1.96 -26.78
CA LEU A 180 -7.27 -3.18 -26.00
C LEU A 180 -8.46 -3.98 -26.56
N LYS A 181 -9.49 -3.29 -27.08
CA LYS A 181 -10.60 -3.92 -27.81
C LYS A 181 -10.14 -4.50 -29.15
N ASP A 182 -9.29 -3.79 -29.89
CA ASP A 182 -8.79 -4.22 -31.20
C ASP A 182 -7.86 -5.45 -31.09
N LEU A 183 -7.15 -5.62 -29.97
CA LEU A 183 -6.32 -6.79 -29.68
C LEU A 183 -7.13 -7.99 -29.16
N SER A 184 -8.37 -7.77 -28.71
CA SER A 184 -9.21 -8.81 -28.15
C SER A 184 -9.77 -9.69 -29.27
N PRO A 185 -9.66 -11.03 -29.17
CA PRO A 185 -10.26 -11.95 -30.14
C PRO A 185 -11.80 -12.04 -29.99
N LEU A 186 -12.38 -11.34 -29.01
CA LEU A 186 -13.82 -11.35 -28.73
C LEU A 186 -14.58 -10.44 -29.69
N GLU A 187 -15.87 -10.74 -29.89
CA GLU A 187 -16.78 -9.86 -30.62
C GLU A 187 -16.91 -8.48 -29.94
N ASN A 188 -17.05 -7.42 -30.75
CA ASN A 188 -17.11 -6.03 -30.28
C ASN A 188 -18.17 -5.80 -29.20
N HIS A 189 -19.34 -6.44 -29.32
CA HIS A 189 -20.42 -6.31 -28.34
C HIS A 189 -20.04 -6.88 -26.96
N LEU A 190 -19.29 -7.99 -26.92
CA LEU A 190 -18.80 -8.60 -25.68
C LEU A 190 -17.73 -7.73 -25.03
N ASN A 191 -16.83 -7.17 -25.85
CA ASN A 191 -15.84 -6.22 -25.37
C ASN A 191 -16.52 -5.00 -24.72
N ASP A 192 -17.53 -4.42 -25.35
CA ASP A 192 -18.26 -3.28 -24.79
C ASP A 192 -18.93 -3.62 -23.45
N ILE A 193 -19.58 -4.78 -23.34
CA ILE A 193 -20.18 -5.25 -22.09
C ILE A 193 -19.10 -5.40 -20.99
N LEU A 194 -17.97 -6.04 -21.32
CA LEU A 194 -16.89 -6.30 -20.37
C LEU A 194 -16.28 -4.99 -19.84
N PHE A 195 -15.94 -4.05 -20.72
CA PHE A 195 -15.37 -2.76 -20.31
C PHE A 195 -16.37 -1.91 -19.54
N ASN A 196 -17.65 -1.92 -19.92
CA ASN A 196 -18.70 -1.21 -19.18
C ASN A 196 -18.89 -1.81 -17.78
N GLN A 197 -18.90 -3.14 -17.66
CA GLN A 197 -18.99 -3.82 -16.37
C GLN A 197 -17.77 -3.52 -15.50
N PHE A 198 -16.56 -3.60 -16.06
CA PHE A 198 -15.33 -3.25 -15.35
C PHE A 198 -15.34 -1.79 -14.89
N SER A 199 -15.81 -0.87 -15.74
CA SER A 199 -15.94 0.55 -15.40
C SER A 199 -16.93 0.77 -14.25
N ASN A 200 -18.10 0.14 -14.32
CA ASN A 200 -19.12 0.25 -13.27
C ASN A 200 -18.61 -0.31 -11.94
N LEU A 201 -17.98 -1.48 -11.96
CA LEU A 201 -17.35 -2.06 -10.76
C LEU A 201 -16.27 -1.14 -10.19
N SER A 202 -15.43 -0.55 -11.03
CA SER A 202 -14.38 0.38 -10.60
C SER A 202 -14.97 1.62 -9.93
N ILE A 203 -16.00 2.22 -10.53
CA ILE A 203 -16.72 3.38 -9.97
C ILE A 203 -17.33 3.02 -8.61
N THR A 204 -18.03 1.87 -8.52
CA THR A 204 -18.63 1.41 -7.27
C THR A 204 -17.58 1.14 -6.21
N LEU A 205 -16.50 0.44 -6.53
CA LEU A 205 -15.43 0.13 -5.57
C LEU A 205 -14.77 1.39 -5.02
N VAL A 206 -14.33 2.30 -5.88
CA VAL A 206 -13.68 3.54 -5.45
C VAL A 206 -14.66 4.41 -4.65
N GLY A 207 -15.90 4.54 -5.12
CA GLY A 207 -16.95 5.29 -4.42
C GLY A 207 -17.27 4.71 -3.04
N SER A 208 -17.46 3.40 -2.94
CA SER A 208 -17.73 2.71 -1.68
C SER A 208 -16.57 2.84 -0.70
N VAL A 209 -15.33 2.57 -1.13
CA VAL A 209 -14.15 2.71 -0.26
C VAL A 209 -13.99 4.14 0.25
N PHE A 210 -14.20 5.14 -0.61
CA PHE A 210 -14.11 6.54 -0.22
C PHE A 210 -15.19 6.94 0.80
N ILE A 211 -16.45 6.55 0.57
CA ILE A 211 -17.55 6.83 1.51
C ILE A 211 -17.31 6.12 2.85
N ILE A 212 -16.90 4.85 2.82
CA ILE A 212 -16.61 4.08 4.02
C ILE A 212 -15.47 4.74 4.81
N ALA A 213 -14.39 5.16 4.14
CA ALA A 213 -13.27 5.85 4.78
C ALA A 213 -13.70 7.16 5.46
N LEU A 214 -14.57 7.95 4.80
CA LEU A 214 -15.12 9.18 5.39
C LEU A 214 -15.98 8.90 6.62
N LEU A 215 -16.86 7.90 6.54
CA LEU A 215 -17.70 7.50 7.67
C LEU A 215 -16.86 6.97 8.83
N GLN A 216 -15.87 6.13 8.57
CA GLN A 216 -14.94 5.63 9.58
C GLN A 216 -14.16 6.78 10.23
N GLY A 217 -13.63 7.70 9.42
CA GLY A 217 -12.96 8.90 9.94
C GLY A 217 -13.85 9.73 10.87
N ALA A 218 -15.11 9.95 10.48
CA ALA A 218 -16.08 10.67 11.31
C ALA A 218 -16.41 9.91 12.61
N VAL A 219 -16.66 8.60 12.53
CA VAL A 219 -16.98 7.75 13.70
C VAL A 219 -15.81 7.71 14.68
N PHE A 220 -14.58 7.51 14.21
CA PHE A 220 -13.39 7.52 15.06
C PHE A 220 -13.16 8.91 15.69
N SER A 221 -13.39 9.98 14.93
CA SER A 221 -13.27 11.34 15.48
C SER A 221 -14.25 11.61 16.61
N ILE A 222 -15.47 11.06 16.57
CA ILE A 222 -16.47 11.20 17.63
C ILE A 222 -16.16 10.26 18.81
N GLY A 223 -15.73 9.03 18.54
CA GLY A 223 -15.48 8.03 19.59
C GLY A 223 -14.19 8.23 20.39
N VAL A 224 -13.26 9.06 19.90
CA VAL A 224 -12.02 9.44 20.61
C VAL A 224 -12.21 10.69 21.47
N MET A 225 -13.32 11.44 21.30
CA MET A 225 -13.74 12.53 22.20
C MET A 225 -14.55 11.98 23.38
#